data_AF-A0A972NBB5-F1
#
_entry.id   AF-A0A972NBB5-F1
#
_cell.length_a   1.000
_cell.length_b   1.000
_cell.length_c   1.000
_cell.angle_alpha   90.00
_cell.angle_beta   90.00
_cell.angle_gamma   90.00
#
_symmetry.space_group_name_H-M   'P 1'
#
loop_
_entity.id
_entity.type
_entity.pdbx_description
1 polymer ?
#
loop_
_entity_poly.entity_id
_entity_poly.type
_entity_poly.pdbx_seq_one_letter_code
_entity_poly.pdbx_strand_id
1 'polypeptide(L)'
;MKKHTLFRILALFSVLALGLAACSSSNEAAETTDQAADVTTQTDAPESVVLLVGTWKLDGTPQEITAEQAAKLLPLWQLFQTLSTSDTTAPEEVEAVLKQIKQVMTPEQLEAIAAMNITLDEMRTFMQEMGVSGQGGGTGPGGGTGQPPAGMVPGMGGGGGNTSGLSPQEIATAQAQRASTASAERVPGPLMNGFIEYLQTKAGQ
;
A
#
# COMPACT_ATOMS: atom_id res chain seq x y z
N MET A 1 13.17 54.62 33.47
CA MET A 1 13.24 53.45 32.57
C MET A 1 14.39 52.54 33.01
N LYS A 2 14.16 51.22 33.07
CA LYS A 2 15.18 50.13 33.22
C LYS A 2 15.57 49.59 34.63
N LYS A 3 14.93 50.01 35.75
CA LYS A 3 15.37 49.59 37.11
C LYS A 3 14.43 48.71 37.95
N HIS A 4 13.14 48.57 37.64
CA HIS A 4 12.27 47.62 38.38
C HIS A 4 11.72 46.48 37.52
N THR A 5 11.94 46.50 36.21
CA THR A 5 11.84 45.32 35.35
C THR A 5 12.83 44.23 35.81
N LEU A 6 14.00 44.62 36.35
CA LEU A 6 14.95 43.72 37.04
C LEU A 6 14.45 43.23 38.42
N PHE A 7 13.67 44.05 39.14
CA PHE A 7 13.13 43.68 40.45
C PHE A 7 11.94 42.70 40.34
N ARG A 8 11.16 42.78 39.26
CA ARG A 8 10.10 41.81 38.94
C ARG A 8 10.64 40.46 38.48
N ILE A 9 11.81 40.44 37.82
CA ILE A 9 12.51 39.21 37.42
C ILE A 9 13.13 38.49 38.62
N LEU A 10 13.55 39.22 39.66
CA LEU A 10 14.04 38.63 40.92
C LEU A 10 12.91 38.14 41.85
N ALA A 11 11.72 38.76 41.79
CA ALA A 11 10.53 38.31 42.54
C ALA A 11 9.84 37.08 41.91
N LEU A 12 10.10 36.78 40.64
CA LEU A 12 9.58 35.60 39.94
C LEU A 12 10.41 34.33 40.18
N PHE A 13 11.61 34.46 40.77
CA PHE A 13 12.52 33.35 41.08
C PHE A 13 12.44 32.86 42.54
N SER A 14 11.63 33.52 43.39
CA SER A 14 11.49 33.24 44.84
C SER A 14 10.15 32.59 45.22
N VAL A 15 9.46 31.92 44.29
CA VAL A 15 8.36 30.97 44.58
C VAL A 15 8.83 29.52 44.34
N LEU A 16 10.15 29.33 44.21
CA LEU A 16 10.86 28.07 43.99
C LEU A 16 10.92 27.13 45.23
N ALA A 17 10.20 27.34 46.35
CA ALA A 17 10.62 26.67 47.59
C ALA A 17 9.56 26.08 48.55
N LEU A 18 8.26 26.04 48.27
CA LEU A 18 7.35 25.35 49.20
C LEU A 18 6.18 24.63 48.51
N GLY A 19 6.35 23.33 48.27
CA GLY A 19 5.28 22.45 47.83
C GLY A 19 5.66 20.98 47.59
N LEU A 20 6.63 20.42 48.33
CA LEU A 20 6.87 18.98 48.36
C LEU A 20 5.85 18.32 49.30
N ALA A 21 4.80 17.69 48.75
CA ALA A 21 4.18 16.45 49.27
C ALA A 21 2.88 16.12 48.51
N ALA A 22 3.02 15.60 47.29
CA ALA A 22 2.08 14.63 46.74
C ALA A 22 2.84 13.78 45.71
N CYS A 23 3.53 12.75 46.21
CA CYS A 23 3.94 11.63 45.38
C CYS A 23 2.69 10.93 44.86
N SER A 24 2.39 11.10 43.58
CA SER A 24 1.72 10.09 42.78
C SER A 24 2.33 10.16 41.38
N SER A 25 3.38 9.36 41.22
CA SER A 25 3.84 8.73 39.99
C SER A 25 4.02 9.60 38.74
N SER A 26 5.29 9.93 38.50
CA SER A 26 6.04 9.91 37.22
C SER A 26 5.34 10.48 35.97
N ASN A 27 5.67 11.69 35.51
CA ASN A 27 6.87 12.03 34.70
C ASN A 27 6.86 11.37 33.32
N GLU A 28 6.51 12.09 32.25
CA GLU A 28 7.45 12.78 31.34
C GLU A 28 6.70 13.30 30.10
N ALA A 29 7.31 14.28 29.45
CA ALA A 29 6.84 14.97 28.25
C ALA A 29 6.48 14.02 27.10
N ALA A 30 5.40 14.36 26.39
CA ALA A 30 5.20 13.89 25.03
C ALA A 30 5.43 15.06 24.09
N GLU A 31 6.51 14.94 23.33
CA GLU A 31 6.74 15.64 22.07
C GLU A 31 5.45 15.61 21.22
N THR A 32 5.15 16.75 20.60
CA THR A 32 4.31 16.78 19.40
C THR A 32 5.04 16.02 18.30
N THR A 33 4.87 14.71 18.29
CA THR A 33 5.10 13.89 17.10
C THR A 33 3.88 14.07 16.21
N ASP A 34 4.11 14.61 15.02
CA ASP A 34 3.29 14.40 13.83
C ASP A 34 3.11 12.88 13.63
N GLN A 35 2.15 12.30 14.34
CA GLN A 35 1.58 11.00 13.98
C GLN A 35 0.52 11.30 12.93
N ALA A 36 0.98 11.40 11.68
CA ALA A 36 0.17 10.89 10.58
C ALA A 36 -0.25 9.48 11.01
N ALA A 37 -1.55 9.29 11.18
CA ALA A 37 -2.13 8.04 11.62
C ALA A 37 -1.65 6.93 10.70
N ASP A 38 -0.67 6.16 11.17
CA ASP A 38 -0.40 4.81 10.73
C ASP A 38 -1.58 3.97 11.20
N VAL A 39 -2.70 4.08 10.49
CA VAL A 39 -3.79 3.13 10.58
C VAL A 39 -3.29 1.88 9.85
N THR A 40 -2.38 1.13 10.48
CA THR A 40 -2.24 -0.28 10.15
C THR A 40 -3.44 -1.00 10.76
N THR A 41 -4.63 -0.80 10.20
CA THR A 41 -5.67 -1.82 10.32
C THR A 41 -5.09 -3.04 9.63
N GLN A 42 -4.69 -4.01 10.45
CA GLN A 42 -4.23 -5.33 10.05
C GLN A 42 -5.39 -6.04 9.33
N THR A 43 -5.64 -5.61 8.11
CA THR A 43 -6.41 -6.31 7.11
C THR A 43 -5.46 -7.36 6.55
N ASP A 44 -5.91 -8.61 6.50
CA ASP A 44 -5.10 -9.75 6.02
C ASP A 44 -4.81 -9.66 4.50
N ALA A 45 -5.30 -8.60 3.84
CA ALA A 45 -5.16 -8.34 2.42
C ALA A 45 -4.07 -7.29 2.16
N PRO A 46 -3.34 -7.40 1.02
CA PRO A 46 -2.38 -6.39 0.59
C PRO A 46 -3.03 -5.01 0.41
N GLU A 47 -2.26 -3.93 0.62
CA GLU A 47 -2.81 -2.57 0.56
C GLU A 47 -3.40 -2.26 -0.83
N SER A 48 -2.72 -2.71 -1.88
CA SER A 48 -3.19 -2.63 -3.27
C SER A 48 -4.58 -3.27 -3.47
N VAL A 49 -4.84 -4.41 -2.83
CA VAL A 49 -6.14 -5.10 -2.92
C VAL A 49 -7.20 -4.31 -2.16
N VAL A 50 -6.88 -3.83 -0.95
CA VAL A 50 -7.80 -3.03 -0.13
C VAL A 50 -8.19 -1.75 -0.88
N LEU A 51 -7.22 -1.03 -1.44
CA LEU A 51 -7.47 0.19 -2.20
C LEU A 51 -8.30 -0.10 -3.46
N LEU A 52 -7.96 -1.13 -4.22
CA LEU A 52 -8.67 -1.46 -5.46
C LEU A 52 -10.12 -1.85 -5.22
N VAL A 53 -10.35 -2.83 -4.34
CA VAL A 53 -11.71 -3.32 -4.04
C VAL A 53 -12.50 -2.23 -3.32
N GLY A 54 -11.88 -1.51 -2.39
CA GLY A 54 -12.50 -0.42 -1.67
C GLY A 54 -12.94 0.70 -2.59
N THR A 55 -12.07 1.12 -3.51
CA THR A 55 -12.36 2.15 -4.52
C THR A 55 -13.56 1.77 -5.38
N TRP A 56 -13.69 0.50 -5.73
CA TRP A 56 -14.86 0.01 -6.46
C TRP A 56 -16.12 0.02 -5.59
N LYS A 57 -16.03 -0.42 -4.33
CA LYS A 57 -17.15 -0.42 -3.38
C LYS A 57 -17.63 0.98 -2.96
N LEU A 58 -16.88 2.04 -3.25
CA LEU A 58 -17.33 3.42 -3.09
C LEU A 58 -18.36 3.83 -4.16
N ASP A 59 -18.50 3.08 -5.25
CA ASP A 59 -19.48 3.36 -6.30
C ASP A 59 -20.93 3.38 -5.74
N GLY A 60 -21.69 4.41 -6.10
CA GLY A 60 -23.04 4.63 -5.58
C GLY A 60 -23.09 5.16 -4.13
N THR A 61 -21.95 5.46 -3.51
CA THR A 61 -21.87 6.12 -2.20
C THR A 61 -21.61 7.63 -2.34
N PRO A 62 -21.79 8.44 -1.29
CA PRO A 62 -21.39 9.85 -1.30
C PRO A 62 -19.88 10.08 -1.51
N GLN A 63 -19.07 9.04 -1.31
CA GLN A 63 -17.61 9.07 -1.44
C GLN A 63 -17.15 8.42 -2.76
N GLU A 64 -18.04 8.28 -3.76
CA GLU A 64 -17.67 7.70 -5.04
C GLU A 64 -16.50 8.44 -5.72
N ILE A 65 -15.77 7.72 -6.57
CA ILE A 65 -14.70 8.31 -7.37
C ILE A 65 -15.32 9.19 -8.46
N THR A 66 -14.92 10.46 -8.49
CA THR A 66 -15.34 11.38 -9.57
C THR A 66 -14.64 11.06 -10.88
N ALA A 67 -15.18 11.54 -12.00
CA ALA A 67 -14.54 11.37 -13.31
C ALA A 67 -13.12 11.95 -13.36
N GLU A 68 -12.89 13.10 -12.72
CA GLU A 68 -11.58 13.74 -12.64
C GLU A 68 -10.59 12.95 -11.80
N GLN A 69 -11.05 12.32 -10.71
CA GLN A 69 -10.22 11.41 -9.92
C GLN A 69 -9.91 10.15 -10.72
N ALA A 70 -10.89 9.54 -11.38
CA ALA A 70 -10.70 8.36 -12.21
C ALA A 70 -9.67 8.59 -13.32
N ALA A 71 -9.74 9.73 -14.01
CA ALA A 71 -8.77 10.11 -15.04
C ALA A 71 -7.32 10.23 -14.52
N LYS A 72 -7.15 10.61 -13.25
CA LYS A 72 -5.82 10.68 -12.59
C LYS A 72 -5.38 9.33 -12.02
N LEU A 73 -6.31 8.53 -11.49
CA LEU A 73 -6.05 7.22 -10.90
C LEU A 73 -5.70 6.19 -11.97
N LEU A 74 -6.37 6.22 -13.12
CA LEU A 74 -6.18 5.25 -14.21
C LEU A 74 -4.71 5.04 -14.61
N PRO A 75 -3.93 6.10 -14.97
CA PRO A 75 -2.53 5.91 -15.34
C PRO A 75 -1.65 5.44 -14.17
N LEU A 76 -2.00 5.77 -12.93
CA LEU A 76 -1.26 5.31 -11.75
C LEU A 76 -1.47 3.81 -11.51
N TRP A 77 -2.70 3.31 -11.67
CA TRP A 77 -3.01 1.89 -11.55
C TRP A 77 -2.41 1.05 -12.70
N GLN A 78 -2.35 1.60 -13.91
CA GLN A 78 -1.63 0.96 -15.02
C GLN A 78 -0.12 0.88 -14.76
N LEU A 79 0.47 1.94 -14.20
CA LEU A 79 1.87 1.93 -13.77
C LEU A 79 2.09 0.89 -12.65
N PHE A 80 1.22 0.87 -11.65
CA PHE A 80 1.25 -0.13 -10.57
C PHE A 80 1.19 -1.56 -11.12
N GLN A 81 0.30 -1.86 -12.06
CA GLN A 81 0.21 -3.18 -12.70
C GLN A 81 1.52 -3.56 -13.39
N THR A 82 2.13 -2.62 -14.12
CA THR A 82 3.41 -2.84 -14.82
C THR A 82 4.54 -3.14 -13.83
N LEU A 83 4.62 -2.36 -12.76
CA LEU A 83 5.63 -2.52 -11.72
C LEU A 83 5.45 -3.82 -10.91
N SER A 84 4.21 -4.17 -10.55
CA SER A 84 3.90 -5.37 -9.73
C SER A 84 4.03 -6.69 -10.49
N THR A 85 4.10 -6.63 -11.83
CA THR A 85 4.33 -7.80 -12.68
C THR A 85 5.79 -7.94 -13.10
N SER A 86 6.63 -6.95 -12.79
CA SER A 86 8.06 -6.94 -13.11
C SER A 86 8.88 -7.58 -11.98
N ASP A 87 9.74 -8.54 -12.32
CA ASP A 87 10.63 -9.21 -11.37
C ASP A 87 11.81 -8.33 -10.92
N THR A 88 12.05 -7.21 -11.61
CA THR A 88 13.19 -6.32 -11.36
C THR A 88 12.82 -5.02 -10.66
N THR A 89 11.53 -4.81 -10.41
CA THR A 89 11.02 -3.60 -9.75
C THR A 89 11.43 -3.60 -8.28
N ALA A 90 11.85 -2.43 -7.80
CA ALA A 90 12.17 -2.27 -6.39
C ALA A 90 10.86 -2.09 -5.57
N PRO A 91 10.73 -2.69 -4.37
CA PRO A 91 9.54 -2.54 -3.53
C PRO A 91 9.16 -1.07 -3.28
N GLU A 92 10.16 -0.20 -3.13
CA GLU A 92 9.99 1.23 -2.89
C GLU A 92 9.30 1.94 -4.08
N GLU A 93 9.46 1.43 -5.31
CA GLU A 93 8.77 1.97 -6.49
C GLU A 93 7.27 1.63 -6.45
N VAL A 94 6.92 0.42 -6.01
CA VAL A 94 5.52 0.00 -5.85
C VAL A 94 4.84 0.82 -4.76
N GLU A 95 5.50 0.95 -3.60
CA GLU A 95 5.01 1.74 -2.47
C GLU A 95 4.84 3.23 -2.84
N ALA A 96 5.78 3.80 -3.61
CA ALA A 96 5.68 5.17 -4.09
C ALA A 96 4.44 5.38 -4.97
N VAL A 97 4.12 4.42 -5.84
CA VAL A 97 2.91 4.50 -6.68
C VAL A 97 1.64 4.34 -5.85
N LEU A 98 1.60 3.41 -4.89
CA LEU A 98 0.47 3.29 -3.95
C LEU A 98 0.25 4.59 -3.15
N LYS A 99 1.33 5.24 -2.73
CA LYS A 99 1.25 6.56 -2.09
C LYS A 99 0.66 7.62 -3.01
N GLN A 100 1.06 7.65 -4.29
CA GLN A 100 0.48 8.58 -5.27
C GLN A 100 -1.00 8.31 -5.52
N ILE A 101 -1.41 7.04 -5.59
CA ILE A 101 -2.82 6.64 -5.69
C ILE A 101 -3.61 7.24 -4.52
N LYS A 102 -3.15 7.04 -3.29
CA LYS A 102 -3.80 7.60 -2.08
C LYS A 102 -3.88 9.12 -2.09
N GLN A 103 -2.87 9.81 -2.64
CA GLN A 103 -2.86 11.28 -2.72
C GLN A 103 -3.90 11.87 -3.68
N VAL A 104 -4.44 11.08 -4.61
CA VAL A 104 -5.54 11.51 -5.51
C VAL A 104 -6.90 11.38 -4.81
N MET A 105 -6.99 10.53 -3.79
CA MET A 105 -8.20 10.27 -3.02
C MET A 105 -8.36 11.30 -1.91
N THR A 106 -9.60 11.52 -1.47
CA THR A 106 -9.87 12.37 -0.30
C THR A 106 -9.62 11.57 0.99
N PRO A 107 -9.34 12.25 2.12
CA PRO A 107 -9.26 11.59 3.42
C PRO A 107 -10.51 10.78 3.75
N GLU A 108 -11.70 11.30 3.44
CA GLU A 108 -12.97 10.64 3.70
C GLU A 108 -13.16 9.36 2.87
N GLN A 109 -12.64 9.33 1.63
CA GLN A 109 -12.62 8.13 0.80
C GLN A 109 -11.70 7.05 1.41
N LEU A 110 -10.51 7.44 1.88
CA LEU A 110 -9.56 6.52 2.51
C LEU A 110 -10.10 5.97 3.84
N GLU A 111 -10.73 6.80 4.66
CA GLU A 111 -11.40 6.37 5.89
C GLU A 111 -12.57 5.41 5.60
N ALA A 112 -13.39 5.73 4.59
CA ALA A 112 -14.48 4.85 4.18
C ALA A 112 -13.95 3.48 3.72
N ILE A 113 -12.87 3.44 2.93
CA ILE A 113 -12.23 2.18 2.50
C ILE A 113 -11.68 1.40 3.69
N ALA A 114 -10.99 2.06 4.63
CA ALA A 114 -10.47 1.41 5.82
C ALA A 114 -11.59 0.78 6.67
N ALA A 115 -12.74 1.46 6.77
CA ALA A 115 -13.92 0.96 7.49
C ALA A 115 -14.59 -0.26 6.83
N MET A 116 -14.31 -0.54 5.54
CA MET A 116 -14.84 -1.73 4.86
C MET A 116 -14.17 -3.03 5.31
N ASN A 117 -13.03 -2.95 6.02
CA ASN A 117 -12.29 -4.10 6.56
C ASN A 117 -12.10 -5.23 5.51
N ILE A 118 -11.63 -4.87 4.32
CA ILE A 118 -11.51 -5.79 3.19
C ILE A 118 -10.46 -6.86 3.52
N THR A 119 -10.91 -8.11 3.55
CA THR A 119 -10.05 -9.29 3.74
C THR A 119 -9.84 -10.02 2.42
N LEU A 120 -8.96 -11.02 2.41
CA LEU A 120 -8.80 -11.93 1.26
C LEU A 120 -10.09 -12.69 0.93
N ASP A 121 -10.92 -13.00 1.93
CA ASP A 121 -12.23 -13.62 1.73
C ASP A 121 -13.21 -12.66 1.10
N GLU A 122 -13.25 -11.41 1.56
CA GLU A 122 -14.06 -10.34 0.95
C GLU A 122 -13.65 -10.09 -0.51
N MET A 123 -12.34 -10.08 -0.81
CA MET A 123 -11.85 -9.98 -2.19
C MET A 123 -12.35 -11.15 -3.05
N ARG A 124 -12.36 -12.38 -2.52
CA ARG A 124 -12.86 -13.55 -3.26
C ARG A 124 -14.36 -13.44 -3.53
N THR A 125 -15.15 -13.05 -2.53
CA THR A 125 -16.60 -12.81 -2.66
C THR A 125 -16.84 -11.73 -3.72
N PHE A 126 -16.12 -10.62 -3.64
CA PHE A 126 -16.22 -9.52 -4.58
C PHE A 126 -15.92 -9.96 -6.03
N MET A 127 -14.88 -10.75 -6.27
CA MET A 127 -14.57 -11.28 -7.61
C MET A 127 -15.66 -12.23 -8.14
N GLN A 128 -16.39 -12.94 -7.26
CA GLN A 128 -17.51 -13.78 -7.66
C GLN A 128 -18.73 -12.93 -8.03
N GLU A 129 -19.06 -11.92 -7.21
CA GLU A 129 -20.16 -10.99 -7.45
C GLU A 129 -20.00 -10.22 -8.75
N MET A 130 -18.78 -9.74 -9.02
CA MET A 130 -18.47 -8.99 -10.23
C MET A 130 -18.34 -9.87 -11.49
N GLY A 131 -18.50 -11.20 -11.38
CA GLY A 131 -18.32 -12.12 -12.53
C GLY A 131 -16.89 -12.19 -13.05
N VAL A 132 -15.93 -11.59 -12.33
CA VAL A 132 -14.49 -11.55 -12.65
C VAL A 132 -13.83 -12.93 -12.47
N SER A 133 -14.55 -13.88 -11.88
CA SER A 133 -14.17 -15.29 -11.76
C SER A 133 -14.22 -16.04 -13.10
N GLY A 134 -13.26 -15.78 -13.99
CA GLY A 134 -12.86 -16.72 -15.04
C GLY A 134 -13.99 -17.33 -15.88
N GLN A 135 -15.11 -16.63 -16.08
CA GLN A 135 -16.20 -17.06 -16.94
C GLN A 135 -15.86 -16.74 -18.40
N GLY A 136 -14.72 -17.23 -18.85
CA GLY A 136 -14.52 -17.64 -20.23
C GLY A 136 -15.19 -19.00 -20.41
N GLY A 137 -16.48 -18.98 -20.74
CA GLY A 137 -17.22 -20.19 -21.09
C GLY A 137 -16.53 -20.95 -22.22
N GLY A 138 -16.14 -22.19 -21.93
CA GLY A 138 -15.48 -23.08 -22.86
C GLY A 138 -15.43 -24.51 -22.33
N THR A 139 -16.60 -25.10 -22.07
CA THR A 139 -16.74 -26.56 -22.01
C THR A 139 -16.32 -27.16 -23.35
N GLY A 140 -15.11 -27.70 -23.44
CA GLY A 140 -14.66 -28.55 -24.54
C GLY A 140 -14.13 -29.86 -23.98
N PRO A 141 -14.66 -31.03 -24.38
CA PRO A 141 -14.08 -32.31 -24.01
C PRO A 141 -12.90 -32.62 -24.95
N GLY A 142 -11.68 -32.43 -24.46
CA GLY A 142 -10.43 -32.79 -25.14
C GLY A 142 -9.28 -32.16 -24.37
N GLY A 143 -8.47 -32.91 -23.63
CA GLY A 143 -7.51 -33.85 -24.21
C GLY A 143 -6.19 -33.11 -24.38
N GLY A 144 -5.24 -33.30 -23.47
CA GLY A 144 -3.94 -32.63 -23.58
C GLY A 144 -3.06 -32.73 -22.34
N THR A 145 -2.62 -33.94 -22.02
CA THR A 145 -1.41 -34.20 -21.22
C THR A 145 -0.21 -33.57 -21.94
N GLY A 146 0.13 -32.33 -21.59
CA GLY A 146 1.29 -31.61 -22.10
C GLY A 146 2.49 -31.81 -21.18
N GLN A 147 3.34 -32.77 -21.54
CA GLN A 147 4.71 -32.96 -21.04
C GLN A 147 5.47 -31.62 -20.97
N PRO A 148 6.29 -31.34 -19.93
CA PRO A 148 7.24 -30.23 -20.01
C PRO A 148 8.31 -30.54 -21.07
N PRO A 149 8.71 -29.58 -21.92
CA PRO A 149 9.76 -29.78 -22.90
C PRO A 149 11.10 -30.00 -22.18
N ALA A 150 11.72 -31.16 -22.45
CA ALA A 150 13.10 -31.44 -22.09
C ALA A 150 14.01 -30.60 -23.00
N GLY A 151 14.69 -29.59 -22.44
CA GLY A 151 15.63 -28.80 -23.23
C GLY A 151 16.18 -27.50 -22.63
N MET A 152 16.15 -27.29 -21.32
CA MET A 152 16.86 -26.14 -20.72
C MET A 152 18.06 -26.61 -19.92
N VAL A 153 19.22 -26.42 -20.54
CA VAL A 153 20.54 -26.49 -19.91
C VAL A 153 20.65 -25.39 -18.83
N PRO A 154 20.98 -25.74 -17.57
CA PRO A 154 21.31 -24.73 -16.55
C PRO A 154 22.75 -24.25 -16.77
N GLY A 155 22.95 -23.01 -17.22
CA GLY A 155 24.30 -22.47 -17.27
C GLY A 155 24.50 -21.15 -18.02
N MET A 156 24.97 -20.16 -17.25
CA MET A 156 25.88 -19.06 -17.61
C MET A 156 25.37 -17.86 -18.44
N GLY A 157 25.60 -16.68 -17.84
CA GLY A 157 25.71 -15.36 -18.48
C GLY A 157 24.74 -14.36 -17.83
N GLY A 158 25.11 -13.33 -17.08
CA GLY A 158 26.34 -12.55 -17.05
C GLY A 158 25.93 -11.07 -17.22
N GLY A 159 25.89 -10.30 -16.13
CA GLY A 159 25.48 -8.88 -16.14
C GLY A 159 25.99 -8.17 -14.90
N GLY A 160 27.02 -7.34 -15.08
CA GLY A 160 27.89 -6.81 -14.02
C GLY A 160 27.23 -5.84 -13.04
N GLY A 161 27.49 -6.10 -11.75
CA GLY A 161 27.28 -5.20 -10.63
C GLY A 161 28.21 -5.63 -9.50
N ASN A 162 28.98 -4.71 -8.95
CA ASN A 162 30.05 -4.93 -7.97
C ASN A 162 29.54 -5.66 -6.70
N THR A 163 29.66 -6.99 -6.66
CA THR A 163 29.20 -7.88 -5.56
C THR A 163 30.36 -8.62 -4.90
N SER A 164 31.57 -8.03 -4.92
CA SER A 164 32.79 -8.61 -4.34
C SER A 164 32.62 -8.88 -2.84
N GLY A 165 32.12 -10.07 -2.50
CA GLY A 165 31.94 -10.54 -1.11
C GLY A 165 30.70 -11.40 -0.83
N LEU A 166 29.71 -11.45 -1.73
CA LEU A 166 28.47 -12.22 -1.49
C LEU A 166 28.49 -13.56 -2.25
N SER A 167 28.12 -14.64 -1.57
CA SER A 167 27.95 -15.96 -2.19
C SER A 167 26.75 -15.97 -3.15
N PRO A 168 26.76 -16.80 -4.19
CA PRO A 168 25.62 -16.94 -5.11
C PRO A 168 24.28 -17.25 -4.39
N GLN A 169 24.35 -17.95 -3.26
CA GLN A 169 23.17 -18.26 -2.45
C GLN A 169 22.60 -17.04 -1.72
N GLU A 170 23.45 -16.11 -1.26
CA GLU A 170 23.01 -14.87 -0.60
C GLU A 170 22.34 -13.92 -1.60
N ILE A 171 22.87 -13.83 -2.82
CA ILE A 171 22.26 -13.04 -3.91
C ILE A 171 20.89 -13.64 -4.27
N ALA A 172 20.81 -14.96 -4.42
CA ALA A 172 19.55 -15.65 -4.71
C ALA A 172 18.51 -15.44 -3.59
N THR A 173 18.94 -15.45 -2.32
CA THR A 173 18.06 -15.22 -1.17
C THR A 173 17.55 -13.78 -1.16
N ALA A 174 18.42 -12.79 -1.41
CA ALA A 174 18.02 -11.39 -1.49
C ALA A 174 17.05 -11.12 -2.66
N GLN A 175 17.24 -11.77 -3.80
CA GLN A 175 16.32 -11.70 -4.93
C GLN A 175 14.97 -12.37 -4.62
N ALA A 176 14.97 -13.54 -3.98
CA ALA A 176 13.75 -14.23 -3.57
C ALA A 176 12.93 -13.42 -2.56
N GLN A 177 13.60 -12.76 -1.60
CA GLN A 177 12.93 -11.87 -0.65
C GLN A 177 12.30 -10.66 -1.34
N ARG A 178 13.02 -10.00 -2.26
CA ARG A 178 12.46 -8.88 -3.03
C ARG A 178 11.27 -9.30 -3.90
N ALA A 179 11.40 -10.43 -4.60
CA ALA A 179 10.32 -10.98 -5.39
C ALA A 179 9.11 -11.34 -4.52
N SER A 180 9.31 -11.82 -3.29
CA SER A 180 8.21 -12.17 -2.38
C SER A 180 7.41 -10.95 -1.91
N THR A 181 8.06 -9.81 -1.62
CA THR A 181 7.37 -8.58 -1.22
C THR A 181 6.61 -7.96 -2.39
N ALA A 182 7.22 -7.86 -3.57
CA ALA A 182 6.53 -7.39 -4.78
C ALA A 182 5.38 -8.33 -5.19
N SER A 183 5.52 -9.64 -4.93
CA SER A 183 4.45 -10.62 -5.13
C SER A 183 3.34 -10.51 -4.10
N ALA A 184 3.61 -9.99 -2.90
CA ALA A 184 2.61 -9.80 -1.86
C ALA A 184 1.61 -8.70 -2.25
N GLU A 185 2.06 -7.62 -2.89
CA GLU A 185 1.20 -6.55 -3.43
C GLU A 185 0.55 -6.90 -4.78
N ARG A 186 0.65 -8.15 -5.25
CA ARG A 186 0.11 -8.53 -6.56
C ARG A 186 -1.42 -8.68 -6.51
N VAL A 187 -2.11 -7.81 -7.22
CA VAL A 187 -3.54 -7.97 -7.52
C VAL A 187 -3.74 -9.04 -8.61
N PRO A 188 -4.73 -9.95 -8.47
CA PRO A 188 -5.10 -10.88 -9.53
C PRO A 188 -5.41 -10.18 -10.86
N GLY A 189 -4.86 -10.69 -11.96
CA GLY A 189 -4.99 -10.06 -13.30
C GLY A 189 -6.43 -9.73 -13.73
N PRO A 190 -7.40 -10.66 -13.62
CA PRO A 190 -8.79 -10.39 -13.95
C PRO A 190 -9.40 -9.25 -13.12
N LEU A 191 -9.06 -9.17 -11.83
CA LEU A 191 -9.52 -8.12 -10.92
C LEU A 191 -8.93 -6.76 -11.29
N MET A 192 -7.62 -6.72 -11.58
CA MET A 192 -6.96 -5.50 -12.06
C MET A 192 -7.56 -5.01 -13.38
N ASN A 193 -7.80 -5.91 -14.34
CA ASN A 193 -8.37 -5.53 -15.63
C ASN A 193 -9.80 -4.99 -15.50
N GLY A 194 -10.67 -5.67 -14.73
CA GLY A 194 -12.01 -5.17 -14.48
C GLY A 194 -12.02 -3.81 -13.77
N PHE A 195 -11.06 -3.58 -12.88
CA PHE A 195 -10.91 -2.29 -12.21
C PHE A 195 -10.40 -1.18 -13.14
N ILE A 196 -9.47 -1.48 -14.05
CA ILE A 196 -9.03 -0.55 -15.10
C ILE A 196 -10.22 -0.16 -15.99
N GLU A 197 -11.05 -1.12 -16.40
CA GLU A 197 -12.28 -0.86 -17.18
C GLU A 197 -13.29 0.00 -16.41
N TYR A 198 -13.46 -0.24 -15.11
CA TYR A 198 -14.27 0.59 -14.24
C TYR A 198 -13.76 2.05 -14.20
N LEU A 199 -12.45 2.26 -14.02
CA LEU A 199 -11.87 3.61 -14.02
C LEU A 199 -11.96 4.30 -15.39
N GLN A 200 -11.82 3.56 -16.50
CA GLN A 200 -12.04 4.09 -17.85
C GLN A 200 -13.48 4.58 -18.01
N THR A 201 -14.45 3.73 -17.64
CA THR A 201 -15.89 4.07 -17.69
C THR A 201 -16.20 5.30 -16.85
N LYS A 202 -15.70 5.37 -15.60
CA LYS A 202 -15.87 6.55 -14.72
C LYS A 202 -15.21 7.80 -15.28
N ALA A 203 -14.06 7.67 -15.94
CA ALA A 203 -13.37 8.78 -16.59
C ALA A 203 -14.02 9.21 -17.93
N GLY A 204 -15.03 8.47 -18.42
CA GLY A 204 -15.65 8.71 -19.72
C GLY A 204 -14.76 8.35 -20.92
N GLN A 205 -13.90 7.34 -20.75
CA GLN A 205 -12.98 6.82 -21.77
C GLN A 205 -13.42 5.46 -22.31
#